data_AF-A0A971IUU1-F1
#
_entry.id   AF-A0A971IUU1-F1
#
_cell.length_a   1.000
_cell.length_b   1.000
_cell.length_c   1.000
_cell.angle_alpha   90.00
_cell.angle_beta   90.00
_cell.angle_gamma   90.00
#
_symmetry.space_group_name_H-M   'P 1'
#
loop_
_entity.id
_entity.type
_entity.pdbx_description
1 polymer ?
#
loop_
_entity_poly.entity_id
_entity_poly.type
_entity_poly.pdbx_seq_one_letter_code
_entity_poly.pdbx_strand_id
1 'polypeptide(L)'
;MMFVLVESCLKILSLLNIPTERFSIMIQDKKLSYEHIQKIRENLINIALVVGAVAAFPVLVSSFIRLSAQNLLYLWLSHAGIYVMFLTVVLLRKRVSYNIRTGVMILGMFSLAMIDLFESGFSGPGFIWLMSSSIITSIFLDFKRTIIALVLTVIAIFTSFFLYSNGIIENGTGINVDSNLLNLIITKTLIIILIVSITSFSLRYMYKNLIHTIETLNIQKEHLNQVASTLSKEVESRKNYEEQLVNSERNFRNIFEQSTEAIVIANTQGEIIDYNEAFTKLAGIDNTYASEKDKTAILPSELMNNFKKNWKKN
;
A
#
# COMPACT_ATOMS: atom_id res chain seq x y z
N MET A 1 4.35 7.79 -20.47
CA MET A 1 3.69 7.85 -21.78
C MET A 1 2.17 7.73 -21.68
N MET A 2 1.62 6.68 -21.04
CA MET A 2 0.16 6.51 -20.87
C MET A 2 -0.50 7.67 -20.12
N PHE A 3 0.06 8.13 -18.98
CA PHE A 3 -0.51 9.25 -18.21
C PHE A 3 -0.47 10.61 -18.93
N VAL A 4 0.55 10.86 -19.76
CA VAL A 4 0.69 12.12 -20.52
C VAL A 4 -0.38 12.24 -21.61
N LEU A 5 -0.69 11.14 -22.29
CA LEU A 5 -1.79 11.07 -23.26
C LEU A 5 -3.15 11.25 -22.60
N VAL A 6 -3.35 10.69 -21.41
CA VAL A 6 -4.61 10.79 -20.67
C VAL A 6 -4.82 12.19 -20.10
N GLU A 7 -3.78 12.84 -19.55
CA GLU A 7 -3.85 14.26 -19.13
C GLU A 7 -4.14 15.19 -20.32
N SER A 8 -3.58 14.89 -21.50
CA SER A 8 -3.86 15.64 -22.72
C SER A 8 -5.33 15.48 -23.16
N CYS A 9 -5.89 14.27 -23.10
CA CYS A 9 -7.31 14.01 -23.36
C CYS A 9 -8.23 14.70 -22.36
N LEU A 10 -7.90 14.69 -21.06
CA LEU A 10 -8.68 15.41 -20.04
C LEU A 10 -8.76 16.90 -20.31
N LYS A 11 -7.65 17.50 -20.75
CA LYS A 11 -7.57 18.92 -21.10
C LYS A 11 -8.43 19.26 -22.31
N ILE A 12 -8.56 18.33 -23.26
CA ILE A 12 -9.47 18.46 -24.41
C ILE A 12 -10.94 18.31 -23.95
N LEU A 13 -11.24 17.36 -23.07
CA LEU A 13 -12.59 17.16 -22.52
C LEU A 13 -13.07 18.36 -21.67
N SER A 14 -12.16 19.00 -20.91
CA SER A 14 -12.49 20.23 -20.18
C SER A 14 -12.74 21.41 -21.13
N LEU A 15 -12.02 21.50 -22.25
CA LEU A 15 -12.29 22.49 -23.30
C LEU A 15 -13.65 22.27 -23.99
N LEU A 16 -14.14 21.03 -23.98
CA LEU A 16 -15.46 20.65 -24.52
C LEU A 16 -16.59 20.70 -23.48
N ASN A 17 -16.35 21.24 -22.28
CA ASN A 17 -17.32 21.35 -21.18
C ASN A 17 -17.92 20.00 -20.72
N ILE A 18 -17.18 18.90 -20.92
CA ILE A 18 -17.59 17.57 -20.47
C ILE A 18 -17.16 17.41 -19.00
N PRO A 19 -18.02 16.92 -18.09
CA PRO A 19 -17.66 16.75 -16.68
C PRO A 19 -16.51 15.75 -16.53
N THR A 20 -15.36 16.26 -16.08
CA THR A 20 -14.09 15.51 -16.00
C THR A 20 -13.70 15.11 -14.58
N GLU A 21 -14.41 15.57 -13.54
CA GLU A 21 -14.07 15.32 -12.13
C GLU A 21 -13.91 13.84 -11.79
N ARG A 22 -14.81 13.00 -12.31
CA ARG A 22 -14.72 11.54 -12.09
C ARG A 22 -13.50 10.91 -12.77
N PHE A 23 -13.12 11.45 -13.94
CA PHE A 23 -11.93 10.98 -14.66
C PHE A 23 -10.64 11.47 -14.02
N SER A 24 -10.59 12.72 -13.56
CA SER A 24 -9.41 13.28 -12.87
C SER A 24 -9.13 12.55 -11.56
N ILE A 25 -10.15 12.23 -10.75
CA ILE A 25 -10.02 11.41 -9.54
C ILE A 25 -9.47 10.02 -9.89
N MET A 26 -10.03 9.35 -10.91
CA MET A 26 -9.56 8.02 -11.33
C MET A 26 -8.10 8.02 -11.83
N ILE A 27 -7.65 9.10 -12.47
CA ILE A 27 -6.28 9.27 -12.93
C ILE A 27 -5.34 9.54 -11.76
N GLN A 28 -5.77 10.36 -10.80
CA GLN A 28 -5.06 10.63 -9.56
C GLN A 28 -4.78 9.35 -8.79
N ASP A 29 -5.80 8.49 -8.60
CA ASP A 29 -5.68 7.22 -7.89
C ASP A 29 -4.74 6.24 -8.61
N LYS A 30 -4.83 6.14 -9.94
CA LYS A 30 -3.92 5.32 -10.73
C LYS A 30 -2.47 5.83 -10.67
N LYS A 31 -2.28 7.14 -10.67
CA LYS A 31 -0.95 7.77 -10.55
C LYS A 31 -0.36 7.49 -9.17
N LEU A 32 -1.16 7.63 -8.12
CA LEU A 32 -0.77 7.33 -6.75
C LEU A 32 -0.39 5.86 -6.57
N SER A 33 -1.19 4.93 -7.11
CA SER A 33 -0.89 3.49 -7.08
C SER A 33 0.44 3.18 -7.81
N TYR A 34 0.67 3.80 -8.96
CA TYR A 34 1.92 3.65 -9.72
C TYR A 34 3.15 4.16 -8.95
N GLU A 35 3.05 5.29 -8.26
CA GLU A 35 4.14 5.84 -7.45
C GLU A 35 4.51 4.92 -6.26
N HIS A 36 3.51 4.38 -5.57
CA HIS A 36 3.74 3.42 -4.48
C HIS A 36 4.47 2.17 -4.98
N ILE A 37 4.04 1.64 -6.12
CA ILE A 37 4.67 0.47 -6.75
C ILE A 37 6.11 0.77 -7.16
N GLN A 38 6.35 1.93 -7.76
CA GLN A 38 7.69 2.32 -8.17
C GLN A 38 8.62 2.41 -6.95
N LYS A 39 8.12 2.94 -5.83
CA LYS A 39 8.85 2.97 -4.55
C LYS A 39 9.15 1.58 -4.00
N ILE A 40 8.22 0.63 -4.12
CA ILE A 40 8.46 -0.78 -3.74
C ILE A 40 9.58 -1.38 -4.60
N ARG A 41 9.49 -1.22 -5.94
CA ARG A 41 10.53 -1.71 -6.87
C ARG A 41 11.90 -1.09 -6.58
N GLU A 42 11.95 0.20 -6.28
CA GLU A 42 13.14 0.93 -5.86
C GLU A 42 13.79 0.34 -4.60
N ASN A 43 12.99 -0.02 -3.61
CA ASN A 43 13.49 -0.65 -2.39
C ASN A 43 13.98 -2.08 -2.66
N LEU A 44 13.23 -2.86 -3.44
CA LEU A 44 13.60 -4.24 -3.78
C LEU A 44 14.92 -4.30 -4.54
N ILE A 45 15.15 -3.43 -5.53
CA ILE A 45 16.42 -3.44 -6.27
C ILE A 45 17.59 -3.05 -5.37
N ASN A 46 17.39 -2.13 -4.42
CA ASN A 46 18.44 -1.76 -3.48
C ASN A 46 18.83 -2.91 -2.56
N ILE A 47 17.86 -3.68 -2.08
CA ILE A 47 18.11 -4.89 -1.28
C ILE A 47 18.83 -5.93 -2.13
N ALA A 48 18.32 -6.20 -3.35
CA ALA A 48 18.88 -7.19 -4.25
C ALA A 48 20.32 -6.89 -4.65
N LEU A 49 20.66 -5.62 -4.88
CA LEU A 49 22.04 -5.20 -5.17
C LEU A 49 22.98 -5.50 -4.01
N VAL A 50 22.60 -5.15 -2.77
CA VAL A 50 23.44 -5.37 -1.59
C VAL A 50 23.63 -6.86 -1.31
N VAL A 51 22.52 -7.62 -1.30
CA VAL A 51 22.56 -9.08 -1.09
C VAL A 51 23.38 -9.75 -2.20
N GLY A 52 23.16 -9.35 -3.45
CA GLY A 52 23.90 -9.84 -4.60
C GLY A 52 25.40 -9.55 -4.50
N ALA A 53 25.80 -8.37 -4.02
CA ALA A 53 27.22 -8.01 -3.90
C ALA A 53 27.95 -8.86 -2.85
N VAL A 54 27.28 -9.15 -1.74
CA VAL A 54 27.79 -10.02 -0.68
C VAL A 54 27.87 -11.47 -1.18
N ALA A 55 26.80 -11.98 -1.81
CA ALA A 55 26.75 -13.35 -2.31
C ALA A 55 27.72 -13.59 -3.49
N ALA A 56 27.97 -12.58 -4.32
CA ALA A 56 28.87 -12.71 -5.46
C ALA A 56 30.36 -12.72 -5.07
N PHE A 57 30.74 -12.25 -3.88
CA PHE A 57 32.14 -12.26 -3.46
C PHE A 57 32.72 -13.68 -3.31
N PRO A 58 32.09 -14.61 -2.56
CA PRO A 58 32.53 -16.01 -2.53
C PRO A 58 32.54 -16.68 -3.91
N VAL A 59 31.58 -16.34 -4.78
CA VAL A 59 31.53 -16.85 -6.16
C VAL A 59 32.74 -16.37 -6.97
N LEU A 60 33.13 -15.10 -6.81
CA LEU A 60 34.32 -14.54 -7.47
C LEU A 60 35.61 -15.20 -6.97
N VAL A 61 35.72 -15.46 -5.67
CA VAL A 61 36.86 -16.18 -5.07
C VAL A 61 36.92 -17.62 -5.58
N SER A 62 35.78 -18.32 -5.63
CA SER A 62 35.69 -19.66 -6.21
C SER A 62 36.08 -19.67 -7.69
N SER A 63 35.65 -18.65 -8.45
CA SER A 63 36.05 -18.46 -9.85
C SER A 63 37.57 -18.25 -9.99
N PHE A 64 38.19 -17.49 -9.09
CA PHE A 64 39.64 -17.29 -9.07
C PHE A 64 40.39 -18.61 -8.93
N ILE A 65 40.03 -19.41 -7.92
CA ILE A 65 40.68 -20.69 -7.64
C ILE A 65 40.59 -21.63 -8.85
N ARG A 66 39.40 -21.72 -9.47
CA ARG A 66 39.16 -22.57 -10.64
C ARG A 66 39.99 -22.12 -11.85
N LEU A 67 39.93 -20.83 -12.20
CA LEU A 67 40.56 -20.31 -13.42
C LEU A 67 42.07 -20.13 -13.29
N SER A 68 42.58 -19.86 -12.08
CA SER A 68 44.03 -19.85 -11.84
C SER A 68 44.64 -21.23 -12.01
N ALA A 69 43.93 -22.29 -11.59
CA ALA A 69 44.38 -23.67 -11.77
C ALA A 69 44.46 -24.10 -13.25
N GLN A 70 43.69 -23.44 -14.13
CA GLN A 70 43.66 -23.69 -15.57
C GLN A 70 44.55 -22.73 -16.38
N ASN A 71 45.31 -21.84 -15.73
CA ASN A 71 46.08 -20.76 -16.36
C ASN A 71 45.23 -19.78 -17.20
N LEU A 72 43.94 -19.64 -16.90
CA LEU A 72 42.98 -18.77 -17.59
C LEU A 72 42.75 -17.44 -16.84
N LEU A 73 43.83 -16.80 -16.35
CA LEU A 73 43.74 -15.59 -15.52
C LEU A 73 43.07 -14.42 -16.24
N TYR A 74 43.23 -14.32 -17.58
CA TYR A 74 42.58 -13.30 -18.39
C TYR A 74 41.06 -13.38 -18.31
N LEU A 75 40.50 -14.59 -18.23
CA LEU A 75 39.07 -14.80 -18.12
C LEU A 75 38.57 -14.35 -16.75
N TRP A 76 39.33 -14.65 -15.70
CA TRP A 76 39.01 -14.19 -14.35
C TRP A 76 39.01 -12.67 -14.23
N LEU A 77 39.90 -11.94 -14.94
CA LEU A 77 39.87 -10.48 -14.99
C LEU A 77 38.52 -9.95 -15.51
N SER A 78 37.87 -10.66 -16.43
CA SER A 78 36.51 -10.36 -16.88
C SER A 78 35.49 -10.49 -15.73
N HIS A 79 35.53 -11.59 -14.97
CA HIS A 79 34.66 -11.80 -13.80
C HIS A 79 34.88 -10.72 -12.74
N ALA A 80 36.15 -10.40 -12.45
CA ALA A 80 36.53 -9.36 -11.50
C ALA A 80 36.06 -7.97 -11.98
N GLY A 81 36.21 -7.66 -13.26
CA GLY A 81 35.75 -6.40 -13.86
C GLY A 81 34.24 -6.22 -13.76
N ILE A 82 33.46 -7.27 -14.07
CA ILE A 82 31.99 -7.26 -13.91
C ILE A 82 31.62 -7.05 -12.44
N TYR A 83 32.31 -7.73 -11.51
CA TYR A 83 32.06 -7.57 -10.09
C TYR A 83 32.39 -6.16 -9.58
N VAL A 84 33.50 -5.55 -10.02
CA VAL A 84 33.87 -4.17 -9.66
C VAL A 84 32.86 -3.18 -10.21
N MET A 85 32.39 -3.35 -11.46
CA MET A 85 31.33 -2.52 -12.03
C MET A 85 30.04 -2.63 -11.21
N PHE A 86 29.63 -3.86 -10.88
CA PHE A 86 28.46 -4.13 -10.05
C PHE A 86 28.60 -3.50 -8.66
N LEU A 87 29.74 -3.68 -8.00
CA LEU A 87 30.04 -3.12 -6.68
C LEU A 87 30.03 -1.58 -6.70
N THR A 88 30.56 -0.96 -7.75
CA THR A 88 30.54 0.50 -7.94
C THR A 88 29.10 1.01 -7.95
N VAL A 89 28.20 0.33 -8.66
CA VAL A 89 26.77 0.67 -8.67
C VAL A 89 26.12 0.44 -7.30
N VAL A 90 26.49 -0.61 -6.58
CA VAL A 90 25.97 -0.89 -5.22
C VAL A 90 26.39 0.21 -4.24
N LEU A 91 27.65 0.66 -4.29
CA LEU A 91 28.18 1.73 -3.45
C LEU A 91 27.52 3.08 -3.78
N LEU A 92 27.32 3.35 -5.08
CA LEU A 92 26.67 4.58 -5.57
C LEU A 92 25.15 4.46 -5.68
N ARG A 93 24.52 3.40 -5.16
CA ARG A 93 23.09 3.09 -5.39
C ARG A 93 22.12 4.22 -5.07
N LYS A 94 22.46 5.10 -4.11
CA LYS A 94 21.65 6.27 -3.74
C LYS A 94 21.70 7.41 -4.78
N ARG A 95 22.72 7.43 -5.65
CA ARG A 95 22.97 8.47 -6.67
C ARG A 95 22.68 7.99 -8.09
N VAL A 96 22.47 6.69 -8.28
CA VAL A 96 22.28 6.07 -9.59
C VAL A 96 20.79 5.82 -9.85
N SER A 97 20.34 6.12 -11.07
CA SER A 97 18.93 5.93 -11.45
C SER A 97 18.52 4.45 -11.41
N TYR A 98 17.22 4.20 -11.23
CA TYR A 98 16.64 2.85 -11.23
C TYR A 98 17.07 2.02 -12.44
N ASN A 99 16.94 2.60 -13.63
CA ASN A 99 17.22 1.91 -14.89
C ASN A 99 18.68 1.46 -14.99
N ILE A 100 19.63 2.28 -14.52
CA ILE A 100 21.06 1.92 -14.52
C ILE A 100 21.31 0.80 -13.50
N ARG A 101 20.74 0.89 -12.31
CA ARG A 101 20.85 -0.16 -11.27
C ARG A 101 20.35 -1.52 -11.78
N THR A 102 19.14 -1.56 -12.34
CA THR A 102 18.59 -2.78 -12.92
C THR A 102 19.37 -3.26 -14.14
N GLY A 103 19.82 -2.32 -14.98
CA GLY A 103 20.55 -2.62 -16.21
C GLY A 103 21.90 -3.29 -15.91
N VAL A 104 22.67 -2.74 -14.97
CA VAL A 104 23.96 -3.32 -14.57
C VAL A 104 23.80 -4.70 -13.95
N MET A 105 22.75 -4.91 -13.15
CA MET A 105 22.47 -6.24 -12.59
C MET A 105 22.15 -7.27 -13.68
N ILE A 106 21.24 -6.93 -14.61
CA ILE A 106 20.81 -7.86 -15.67
C ILE A 106 21.93 -8.09 -16.69
N LEU A 107 22.55 -7.02 -17.17
CA LEU A 107 23.64 -7.11 -18.16
C LEU A 107 24.87 -7.79 -17.56
N GLY A 108 25.20 -7.54 -16.28
CA GLY A 108 26.29 -8.24 -15.60
C GLY A 108 26.05 -9.75 -15.56
N MET A 109 24.84 -10.19 -15.20
CA MET A 109 24.47 -11.62 -15.24
C MET A 109 24.51 -12.17 -16.67
N PHE A 110 24.01 -11.43 -17.66
CA PHE A 110 24.03 -11.87 -19.05
C PHE A 110 25.47 -11.98 -19.61
N SER A 111 26.35 -11.04 -19.27
CA SER A 111 27.76 -11.07 -19.65
C SER A 111 28.48 -12.26 -19.01
N LEU A 112 28.26 -12.52 -17.71
CA LEU A 112 28.76 -13.74 -17.04
C LEU A 112 28.26 -14.99 -17.75
N ALA A 113 27.00 -14.99 -18.16
CA ALA A 113 26.40 -16.10 -18.89
C ALA A 113 27.12 -16.39 -20.20
N MET A 114 27.45 -15.36 -20.98
CA MET A 114 28.17 -15.52 -22.25
C MET A 114 29.62 -15.96 -22.04
N ILE A 115 30.31 -15.38 -21.06
CA ILE A 115 31.68 -15.76 -20.71
C ILE A 115 31.74 -17.25 -20.34
N ASP A 116 30.89 -17.68 -19.41
CA ASP A 116 30.86 -19.06 -18.94
C ASP A 116 30.33 -20.02 -20.01
N LEU A 117 29.43 -19.57 -20.90
CA LEU A 117 28.94 -20.39 -22.00
C LEU A 117 29.99 -20.60 -23.10
N PHE A 118 30.87 -19.63 -23.35
CA PHE A 118 31.97 -19.73 -24.32
C PHE A 118 33.17 -20.50 -23.77
N GLU A 119 33.42 -20.44 -22.47
CA GLU A 119 34.54 -21.19 -21.87
C GLU A 119 34.12 -22.61 -21.49
N SER A 120 33.07 -22.78 -20.69
CA SER A 120 32.67 -24.09 -20.18
C SER A 120 31.71 -24.85 -21.11
N GLY A 121 31.21 -24.21 -22.18
CA GLY A 121 30.23 -24.79 -23.08
C GLY A 121 28.83 -24.94 -22.46
N PHE A 122 27.95 -25.70 -23.13
CA PHE A 122 26.56 -25.89 -22.69
C PHE A 122 26.39 -26.73 -21.43
N SER A 123 27.43 -27.44 -20.99
CA SER A 123 27.46 -28.15 -19.71
C SER A 123 27.78 -27.23 -18.53
N GLY A 124 28.45 -26.12 -18.79
CA GLY A 124 28.86 -25.15 -17.79
C GLY A 124 27.73 -24.35 -17.16
N PRO A 125 28.06 -23.47 -16.20
CA PRO A 125 27.08 -22.68 -15.46
C PRO A 125 26.42 -21.54 -16.27
N GLY A 126 26.86 -21.28 -17.51
CA GLY A 126 26.36 -20.17 -18.33
C GLY A 126 24.83 -20.15 -18.52
N PHE A 127 24.18 -21.32 -18.63
CA PHE A 127 22.72 -21.36 -18.74
C PHE A 127 21.99 -20.91 -17.46
N ILE A 128 22.61 -21.10 -16.28
CA ILE A 128 22.05 -20.65 -15.00
C ILE A 128 22.04 -19.12 -14.98
N TRP A 129 23.14 -18.49 -15.37
CA TRP A 129 23.23 -17.03 -15.47
C TRP A 129 22.25 -16.45 -16.48
N LEU A 130 22.09 -17.08 -17.66
CA LEU A 130 21.09 -16.70 -18.65
C LEU A 130 19.67 -16.74 -18.07
N MET A 131 19.31 -17.84 -17.41
CA MET A 131 18.03 -18.00 -16.74
C MET A 131 17.83 -16.93 -15.66
N SER A 132 18.81 -16.73 -14.79
CA SER A 132 18.77 -15.72 -13.72
C SER A 132 18.56 -14.32 -14.28
N SER A 133 19.24 -13.95 -15.37
CA SER A 133 19.07 -12.63 -16.01
C SER A 133 17.62 -12.37 -16.46
N SER A 134 16.94 -13.40 -16.98
CA SER A 134 15.54 -13.33 -17.41
C SER A 134 14.57 -13.28 -16.22
N ILE A 135 14.83 -14.05 -15.16
CA ILE A 135 14.02 -14.01 -13.92
C ILE A 135 14.14 -12.64 -13.25
N ILE A 136 15.36 -12.12 -13.11
CA ILE A 136 15.62 -10.78 -12.54
C ILE A 136 14.93 -9.71 -13.40
N THR A 137 14.96 -9.84 -14.72
CA THR A 137 14.18 -8.97 -15.62
C THR A 137 12.69 -9.01 -15.28
N SER A 138 12.11 -10.19 -15.02
CA SER A 138 10.70 -10.29 -14.65
C SER A 138 10.33 -9.64 -13.33
N ILE A 139 11.26 -9.58 -12.38
CA ILE A 139 11.02 -9.00 -11.06
C ILE A 139 11.07 -7.47 -11.12
N PHE A 140 12.07 -6.93 -11.82
CA PHE A 140 12.36 -5.49 -11.79
C PHE A 140 11.86 -4.71 -13.01
N LEU A 141 11.61 -5.39 -14.13
CA LEU A 141 11.16 -4.75 -15.36
C LEU A 141 9.74 -5.19 -15.71
N ASP A 142 9.12 -4.47 -16.65
CA ASP A 142 7.76 -4.77 -17.07
C ASP A 142 7.71 -6.01 -17.97
N PHE A 143 6.54 -6.67 -18.01
CA PHE A 143 6.32 -7.92 -18.74
C PHE A 143 6.84 -7.91 -20.20
N LYS A 144 6.72 -6.78 -20.91
CA LYS A 144 7.26 -6.65 -22.28
C LYS A 144 8.78 -6.83 -22.33
N ARG A 145 9.51 -6.26 -21.37
CA ARG A 145 10.97 -6.37 -21.27
C ARG A 145 11.37 -7.79 -20.89
N THR A 146 10.56 -8.49 -20.09
CA THR A 146 10.75 -9.91 -19.79
C THR A 146 10.67 -10.78 -21.04
N ILE A 147 9.68 -10.56 -21.89
CA ILE A 147 9.58 -11.29 -23.17
C ILE A 147 10.80 -11.02 -24.04
N ILE A 148 11.26 -9.77 -24.12
CA ILE A 148 12.48 -9.42 -24.86
C ILE A 148 13.70 -10.14 -24.28
N ALA A 149 13.90 -10.14 -22.97
CA ALA A 149 15.02 -10.83 -22.33
C ALA A 149 14.97 -12.35 -22.54
N LEU A 150 13.77 -12.95 -22.52
CA LEU A 150 13.59 -14.37 -22.82
C LEU A 150 13.97 -14.69 -24.27
N VAL A 151 13.51 -13.87 -25.22
CA VAL A 151 13.87 -14.02 -26.64
C VAL A 151 15.38 -13.88 -26.84
N LEU A 152 16.01 -12.87 -26.22
CA LEU A 152 17.47 -12.69 -26.28
C LEU A 152 18.23 -13.87 -25.67
N THR A 153 17.70 -14.45 -24.58
CA THR A 153 18.27 -15.65 -23.96
C THR A 153 18.22 -16.85 -24.90
N VAL A 154 17.08 -17.08 -25.55
CA VAL A 154 16.93 -18.16 -26.53
C VAL A 154 17.85 -17.94 -27.72
N ILE A 155 17.91 -16.71 -28.26
CA ILE A 155 18.84 -16.37 -29.35
C ILE A 155 20.28 -16.65 -28.93
N ALA A 156 20.70 -16.21 -27.75
CA ALA A 156 22.07 -16.43 -27.27
C ALA A 156 22.43 -17.92 -27.17
N ILE A 157 21.50 -18.76 -26.73
CA ILE A 157 21.66 -20.22 -26.68
C ILE A 157 21.83 -20.78 -28.10
N PHE A 158 20.93 -20.47 -29.03
CA PHE A 158 20.98 -21.01 -30.40
C PHE A 158 22.16 -20.47 -31.21
N THR A 159 22.53 -19.20 -31.02
CA THR A 159 23.72 -18.62 -31.63
C THR A 159 24.97 -19.33 -31.11
N SER A 160 25.08 -19.54 -29.79
CA SER A 160 26.21 -20.28 -29.23
C SER A 160 26.26 -21.70 -29.79
N PHE A 161 25.11 -22.38 -29.90
CA PHE A 161 25.02 -23.73 -30.47
C PHE A 161 25.50 -23.78 -31.91
N PHE A 162 25.08 -22.81 -32.72
CA PHE A 162 25.53 -22.68 -34.09
C PHE A 162 27.05 -22.48 -34.17
N LEU A 163 27.62 -21.58 -33.35
CA LEU A 163 29.06 -21.34 -33.33
C LEU A 163 29.86 -22.60 -32.95
N TYR A 164 29.38 -23.35 -31.96
CA TYR A 164 29.98 -24.63 -31.56
C TYR A 164 29.85 -25.71 -32.64
N SER A 165 28.67 -25.87 -33.23
CA SER A 165 28.41 -26.90 -34.25
C SER A 165 29.23 -26.67 -35.53
N ASN A 166 29.64 -25.44 -35.80
CA ASN A 166 30.51 -25.10 -36.94
C ASN A 166 31.99 -25.07 -36.56
N GLY A 167 32.36 -25.40 -35.32
CA GLY A 167 33.76 -25.41 -34.86
C GLY A 167 34.40 -24.02 -34.78
N ILE A 168 33.60 -22.95 -34.74
CA ILE A 168 34.10 -21.57 -34.59
C ILE A 168 34.62 -21.34 -33.16
N ILE A 169 34.05 -22.05 -32.18
CA ILE A 169 34.42 -21.99 -30.77
C ILE A 169 34.70 -23.42 -30.30
N GLU A 170 35.80 -23.61 -29.59
CA GLU A 170 36.20 -24.91 -29.03
C GLU A 170 35.37 -25.25 -27.78
N ASN A 171 34.97 -26.51 -27.65
CA ASN A 171 34.22 -26.98 -26.47
C ASN A 171 35.18 -27.12 -25.27
N GLY A 172 35.20 -26.14 -24.38
CA GLY A 172 36.26 -26.01 -23.36
C GLY A 172 36.30 -27.04 -22.23
N THR A 173 35.42 -28.06 -22.21
CA THR A 173 35.50 -29.14 -21.19
C THR A 173 35.44 -30.57 -21.70
N GLY A 174 35.65 -30.81 -23.01
CA GLY A 174 35.87 -32.18 -23.49
C GLY A 174 34.69 -33.14 -23.27
N ILE A 175 33.46 -32.64 -23.14
CA ILE A 175 32.28 -33.47 -23.32
C ILE A 175 32.29 -33.88 -24.78
N ASN A 176 32.53 -35.17 -25.03
CA ASN A 176 32.26 -35.79 -26.31
C ASN A 176 30.94 -35.22 -26.80
N VAL A 177 30.92 -34.67 -28.01
CA VAL A 177 29.69 -34.26 -28.68
C VAL A 177 28.91 -35.55 -28.92
N ASP A 178 28.26 -36.04 -27.86
CA ASP A 178 27.37 -37.18 -27.92
C ASP A 178 26.30 -36.82 -28.96
N SER A 179 25.75 -37.84 -29.60
CA SER A 179 24.63 -37.75 -30.54
C SER A 179 23.39 -37.01 -30.00
N ASN A 180 23.42 -36.55 -28.74
CA ASN A 180 22.34 -35.91 -28.00
C ASN A 180 22.59 -34.44 -27.60
N LEU A 181 23.64 -33.75 -28.07
CA LEU A 181 23.88 -32.33 -27.72
C LEU A 181 22.69 -31.41 -28.05
N LEU A 182 22.07 -31.63 -29.21
CA LEU A 182 20.86 -30.89 -29.62
C LEU A 182 19.71 -31.12 -28.63
N ASN A 183 19.49 -32.36 -28.20
CA ASN A 183 18.47 -32.72 -27.21
C ASN A 183 18.74 -32.02 -25.86
N LEU A 184 19.99 -32.00 -25.39
CA LEU A 184 20.37 -31.31 -24.16
C LEU A 184 20.04 -29.81 -24.20
N ILE A 185 20.33 -29.15 -25.32
CA ILE A 185 20.08 -27.72 -25.50
C ILE A 185 18.58 -27.44 -25.59
N ILE A 186 17.83 -28.27 -26.30
CA ILE A 186 16.37 -28.17 -26.36
C ILE A 186 15.79 -28.31 -24.95
N THR A 187 16.17 -29.35 -24.20
CA THR A 187 15.69 -29.57 -22.82
C THR A 187 16.02 -28.39 -21.91
N LYS A 188 17.26 -27.88 -21.92
CA LYS A 188 17.64 -26.71 -21.11
C LYS A 188 16.87 -25.45 -21.50
N THR A 189 16.67 -25.23 -22.80
CA THR A 189 15.89 -24.08 -23.30
C THR A 189 14.43 -24.16 -22.85
N LEU A 190 13.81 -25.34 -22.96
CA LEU A 190 12.44 -25.56 -22.50
C LEU A 190 12.30 -25.37 -20.99
N ILE A 191 13.29 -25.80 -20.18
CA ILE A 191 13.31 -25.55 -18.73
C ILE A 191 13.38 -24.05 -18.44
N ILE A 192 14.22 -23.29 -19.15
CA ILE A 192 14.30 -21.83 -18.99
C ILE A 192 12.97 -21.18 -19.34
N ILE A 193 12.37 -21.53 -20.48
CA ILE A 193 11.06 -21.00 -20.90
C ILE A 193 10.00 -21.33 -19.85
N LEU A 194 9.96 -22.56 -19.34
CA LEU A 194 9.01 -23.00 -18.31
C LEU A 194 9.17 -22.18 -17.03
N ILE A 195 10.37 -22.12 -16.45
CA ILE A 195 10.64 -21.43 -15.19
C ILE A 195 10.39 -19.92 -15.33
N VAL A 196 10.91 -19.30 -16.39
CA VAL A 196 10.70 -17.86 -16.64
C VAL A 196 9.22 -17.57 -16.87
N SER A 197 8.48 -18.42 -17.60
CA SER A 197 7.04 -18.21 -17.82
C SER A 197 6.24 -18.33 -16.52
N ILE A 198 6.50 -19.36 -15.71
CA ILE A 198 5.84 -19.56 -14.41
C ILE A 198 6.11 -18.36 -13.51
N THR A 199 7.38 -18.02 -13.28
CA THR A 199 7.75 -16.89 -12.43
C THR A 199 7.16 -15.57 -12.94
N SER A 200 7.21 -15.32 -14.24
CA SER A 200 6.67 -14.10 -14.85
C SER A 200 5.15 -13.99 -14.72
N PHE A 201 4.44 -15.08 -14.97
CA PHE A 201 2.98 -15.09 -14.86
C PHE A 201 2.54 -14.97 -13.39
N SER A 202 3.18 -15.69 -12.48
CA SER A 202 2.92 -15.60 -11.04
C SER A 202 3.16 -14.20 -10.50
N LEU A 203 4.29 -13.57 -10.86
CA LEU A 203 4.58 -12.17 -10.47
C LEU A 203 3.55 -11.21 -11.05
N ARG A 204 3.15 -11.39 -12.31
CA ARG A 204 2.12 -10.55 -12.96
C ARG A 204 0.76 -10.69 -12.28
N TYR A 205 0.37 -11.92 -11.92
CA TYR A 205 -0.86 -12.18 -11.19
C TYR A 205 -0.84 -11.54 -9.80
N MET A 206 0.23 -11.77 -9.03
CA MET A 206 0.44 -11.16 -7.72
C MET A 206 0.42 -9.64 -7.80
N TYR A 207 1.06 -9.06 -8.82
CA TYR A 207 1.06 -7.62 -9.06
C TYR A 207 -0.34 -7.05 -9.30
N LYS A 208 -1.15 -7.72 -10.13
CA LYS A 208 -2.54 -7.31 -10.39
C LYS A 208 -3.39 -7.35 -9.11
N ASN A 209 -3.24 -8.41 -8.32
CA ASN A 209 -3.95 -8.55 -7.05
C ASN A 209 -3.52 -7.49 -6.04
N LEU A 210 -2.21 -7.21 -5.94
CA LEU A 210 -1.68 -6.19 -5.03
C LEU A 210 -2.24 -4.80 -5.35
N ILE A 211 -2.30 -4.42 -6.64
CA ILE A 211 -2.92 -3.17 -7.07
C ILE A 211 -4.38 -3.12 -6.63
N HIS A 212 -5.13 -4.19 -6.90
CA HIS A 212 -6.55 -4.24 -6.57
C HIS A 212 -6.77 -4.09 -5.06
N THR A 213 -5.99 -4.79 -4.23
CA THR A 213 -6.05 -4.68 -2.78
C THR A 213 -5.72 -3.27 -2.29
N ILE A 214 -4.70 -2.61 -2.85
CA ILE A 214 -4.35 -1.23 -2.49
C ILE A 214 -5.50 -0.27 -2.84
N GLU A 215 -6.12 -0.43 -4.01
CA GLU A 215 -7.27 0.38 -4.41
C GLU A 215 -8.46 0.19 -3.45
N THR A 216 -8.79 -1.05 -3.10
CA THR A 216 -9.86 -1.33 -2.12
C THR A 216 -9.56 -0.75 -0.75
N LEU A 217 -8.33 -0.87 -0.25
CA LEU A 217 -7.92 -0.31 1.03
C LEU A 217 -8.02 1.22 1.07
N ASN A 218 -7.63 1.89 -0.02
CA ASN A 218 -7.75 3.35 -0.11
C ASN A 218 -9.22 3.80 -0.08
N ILE A 219 -10.11 3.10 -0.79
CA ILE A 219 -11.55 3.39 -0.78
C ILE A 219 -12.14 3.20 0.63
N GLN A 220 -11.79 2.10 1.30
CA GLN A 220 -12.24 1.83 2.66
C GLN A 220 -11.74 2.88 3.66
N LYS A 221 -10.47 3.30 3.53
CA LYS A 221 -9.89 4.35 4.35
C LYS A 221 -10.65 5.67 4.18
N GLU A 222 -10.99 6.05 2.96
CA GLU A 222 -11.72 7.28 2.69
C GLU A 222 -13.14 7.25 3.27
N HIS A 223 -13.85 6.13 3.09
CA HIS A 223 -15.16 5.93 3.71
C HIS A 223 -15.08 6.02 5.24
N LEU A 224 -14.06 5.41 5.86
CA LEU A 224 -13.87 5.46 7.31
C LEU A 224 -13.61 6.90 7.80
N ASN A 225 -12.80 7.68 7.08
CA ASN A 225 -12.55 9.07 7.40
C ASN A 225 -13.83 9.92 7.31
N GLN A 226 -14.68 9.66 6.31
CA GLN A 226 -15.96 10.35 6.16
C GLN A 226 -16.92 10.02 7.32
N VAL A 227 -17.05 8.74 7.66
CA VAL A 227 -17.87 8.31 8.81
C VAL A 227 -17.34 8.92 10.11
N ALA A 228 -16.03 8.90 10.34
CA ALA A 228 -15.41 9.51 11.52
C ALA A 228 -15.67 11.02 11.60
N SER A 229 -15.57 11.74 10.47
CA SER A 229 -15.86 13.18 10.40
C SER A 229 -17.33 13.48 10.71
N THR A 230 -18.25 12.72 10.14
CA THR A 230 -19.69 12.87 10.40
C THR A 230 -20.02 12.59 11.87
N LEU A 231 -19.50 11.50 12.44
CA LEU A 231 -19.71 11.16 13.84
C LEU A 231 -19.11 12.23 14.78
N SER A 232 -17.94 12.76 14.45
CA SER A 232 -17.33 13.84 15.24
C SER A 232 -18.23 15.09 15.28
N LYS A 233 -18.83 15.47 14.14
CA LYS A 233 -19.78 16.58 14.08
C LYS A 233 -21.06 16.29 14.86
N GLU A 234 -21.55 15.06 14.81
CA GLU A 234 -22.74 14.65 15.56
C GLU A 234 -22.50 14.69 17.07
N VAL A 235 -21.33 14.22 17.54
CA VAL A 235 -20.94 14.30 18.95
C VAL A 235 -20.80 15.76 19.41
N GLU A 236 -20.20 16.62 18.60
CA GLU A 236 -20.09 18.05 18.91
C GLU A 236 -21.47 18.73 18.99
N SER A 237 -22.34 18.45 18.02
CA SER A 237 -23.73 18.92 18.01
C SER A 237 -24.48 18.47 19.27
N ARG A 238 -24.36 17.20 19.63
CA ARG A 238 -24.99 16.65 20.84
C ARG A 238 -24.51 17.33 22.11
N LYS A 239 -23.19 17.56 22.25
CA LYS A 239 -22.64 18.28 23.41
C LYS A 239 -23.18 19.70 23.52
N ASN A 240 -23.28 20.41 22.40
CA ASN A 240 -23.85 21.76 22.37
C ASN A 240 -25.33 21.75 22.79
N TYR A 241 -26.13 20.77 22.35
CA TYR A 241 -27.51 20.62 22.81
C TYR A 241 -27.61 20.29 24.30
N GLU A 242 -26.76 19.40 24.82
CA GLU A 242 -26.72 19.09 26.24
C GLU A 242 -26.34 20.32 27.08
N GLU A 243 -25.35 21.11 26.64
CA GLU A 243 -24.97 22.38 27.31
C GLU A 243 -26.09 23.43 27.27
N GLN A 244 -26.76 23.58 26.12
CA GLN A 244 -27.92 24.48 25.99
C GLN A 244 -29.07 24.03 26.88
N LEU A 245 -29.33 22.72 26.97
CA LEU A 245 -30.35 22.16 27.85
C LEU A 245 -30.02 22.46 29.31
N VAL A 246 -28.79 22.17 29.76
CA VAL A 246 -28.34 22.47 31.13
C VAL A 246 -28.44 23.97 31.43
N ASN A 247 -28.06 24.84 30.50
CA ASN A 247 -28.12 26.28 30.71
C ASN A 247 -29.56 26.81 30.73
N SER A 248 -30.44 26.30 29.87
CA SER A 248 -31.86 26.64 29.87
C SER A 248 -32.57 26.14 31.12
N GLU A 249 -32.27 24.92 31.61
CA GLU A 249 -32.79 24.41 32.87
C GLU A 249 -32.33 25.28 34.05
N ARG A 250 -31.04 25.66 34.08
CA ARG A 250 -30.50 26.57 35.11
C ARG A 250 -31.20 27.93 35.08
N ASN A 251 -31.36 28.51 33.89
CA ASN A 251 -32.05 29.80 33.74
C ASN A 251 -33.51 29.70 34.15
N PHE A 252 -34.21 28.63 33.75
CA PHE A 252 -35.58 28.36 34.18
C PHE A 252 -35.66 28.24 35.71
N ARG A 253 -34.81 27.42 36.34
CA ARG A 253 -34.76 27.27 37.81
C ARG A 253 -34.49 28.61 38.50
N ASN A 254 -33.55 29.40 37.99
CA ASN A 254 -33.25 30.72 38.55
C ASN A 254 -34.46 31.65 38.48
N ILE A 255 -35.12 31.76 37.32
CA ILE A 255 -36.31 32.61 37.15
C ILE A 255 -37.47 32.10 38.00
N PHE A 256 -37.71 30.79 38.00
CA PHE A 256 -38.79 30.16 38.74
C PHE A 256 -38.65 30.40 40.24
N GLU A 257 -37.48 30.08 40.82
CA GLU A 257 -37.24 30.20 42.26
C GLU A 257 -37.09 31.64 42.75
N GLN A 258 -36.49 32.53 41.93
CA GLN A 258 -36.30 33.94 42.31
C GLN A 258 -37.50 34.85 41.98
N SER A 259 -38.56 34.31 41.36
CA SER A 259 -39.78 35.09 41.09
C SER A 259 -40.43 35.57 42.39
N THR A 260 -40.90 36.81 42.42
CA THR A 260 -41.62 37.38 43.56
C THR A 260 -43.07 36.89 43.67
N GLU A 261 -43.64 36.39 42.56
CA GLU A 261 -44.98 35.83 42.53
C GLU A 261 -44.94 34.33 42.87
N ALA A 262 -45.98 33.86 43.56
CA ALA A 262 -46.16 32.44 43.85
C ALA A 262 -46.51 31.68 42.56
N ILE A 263 -45.62 30.78 42.12
CA ILE A 263 -45.79 29.96 40.93
C ILE A 263 -45.96 28.49 41.34
N VAL A 264 -47.00 27.86 40.82
CA VAL A 264 -47.30 26.44 41.03
C VAL A 264 -47.49 25.76 39.67
N ILE A 265 -46.78 24.66 39.44
CA ILE A 265 -46.92 23.81 38.26
C ILE A 265 -47.71 22.57 38.66
N ALA A 266 -48.80 22.27 37.96
CA ALA A 266 -49.65 21.11 38.24
C ALA A 266 -49.96 20.30 36.98
N ASN A 267 -50.25 19.01 37.15
CA ASN A 267 -50.70 18.14 36.06
C ASN A 267 -52.18 18.40 35.70
N THR A 268 -52.67 17.72 34.66
CA THR A 268 -54.05 17.89 34.19
C THR A 268 -55.11 17.42 35.20
N GLN A 269 -54.72 16.64 36.22
CA GLN A 269 -55.55 16.19 37.32
C GLN A 269 -55.54 17.17 38.52
N GLY A 270 -54.81 18.28 38.41
CA GLY A 270 -54.68 19.30 39.47
C GLY A 270 -53.73 18.88 40.60
N GLU A 271 -52.84 17.94 40.35
CA GLU A 271 -51.80 17.53 41.30
C GLU A 271 -50.56 18.39 41.08
N ILE A 272 -50.05 18.98 42.15
CA ILE A 272 -48.92 19.89 42.11
C ILE A 272 -47.65 19.08 41.81
N ILE A 273 -46.98 19.43 40.71
CA ILE A 273 -45.73 18.84 40.24
C ILE A 273 -44.53 19.59 40.84
N ASP A 274 -44.58 20.93 40.88
CA ASP A 274 -43.52 21.78 41.43
C ASP A 274 -44.09 23.13 41.90
N TYR A 275 -43.37 23.82 42.78
CA TYR A 275 -43.67 25.17 43.26
C TYR A 275 -42.39 25.91 43.64
N ASN A 276 -42.41 27.24 43.53
CA ASN A 276 -41.26 28.09 43.83
C ASN A 276 -41.22 28.60 45.29
N GLU A 277 -40.12 29.20 45.70
CA GLU A 277 -39.93 29.76 47.06
C GLU A 277 -40.96 30.85 47.44
N ALA A 278 -41.48 31.64 46.49
CA ALA A 278 -42.51 32.63 46.78
C ALA A 278 -43.84 31.98 47.21
N PHE A 279 -44.18 30.81 46.66
CA PHE A 279 -45.35 30.05 47.09
C PHE A 279 -45.21 29.54 48.52
N THR A 280 -44.05 29.03 48.93
CA THR A 280 -43.85 28.55 50.32
C THR A 280 -43.99 29.69 51.33
N LYS A 281 -43.44 30.87 51.01
CA LYS A 281 -43.60 32.10 51.81
C LYS A 281 -45.07 32.53 51.93
N LEU A 282 -45.81 32.51 50.83
CA LEU A 282 -47.23 32.88 50.81
C LEU A 282 -48.11 31.86 51.55
N ALA A 283 -47.83 30.57 51.36
CA ALA A 283 -48.57 29.49 51.98
C ALA A 283 -48.22 29.26 53.46
N GLY A 284 -47.19 29.94 53.98
CA GLY A 284 -46.74 29.81 55.37
C GLY A 284 -46.08 28.46 55.69
N ILE A 285 -45.47 27.82 54.68
CA ILE A 285 -44.84 26.51 54.81
C ILE A 285 -43.37 26.72 55.19
N ASP A 286 -42.92 26.10 56.29
CA ASP A 286 -41.56 26.23 56.78
C ASP A 286 -40.55 25.56 55.82
N ASN A 287 -39.45 26.25 55.53
CA ASN A 287 -38.55 25.97 54.40
C ASN A 287 -37.63 24.75 54.64
N THR A 288 -37.72 24.13 55.82
CA THR A 288 -36.90 22.99 56.25
C THR A 288 -37.25 21.68 55.55
N TYR A 289 -38.40 21.59 54.87
CA TYR A 289 -38.84 20.40 54.14
C TYR A 289 -38.60 20.47 52.61
N ALA A 290 -38.10 21.60 52.10
CA ALA A 290 -37.98 21.85 50.66
C ALA A 290 -36.72 21.25 50.00
N SER A 291 -35.84 20.58 50.75
CA SER A 291 -34.53 20.10 50.26
C SER A 291 -34.54 18.72 49.61
N GLU A 292 -35.66 18.00 49.62
CA GLU A 292 -35.74 16.65 49.02
C GLU A 292 -36.35 16.69 47.63
N LYS A 293 -35.82 15.81 46.77
CA LYS A 293 -36.06 15.71 45.32
C LYS A 293 -37.52 15.42 44.90
N ASP A 294 -38.47 15.42 45.83
CA ASP A 294 -39.87 15.11 45.55
C ASP A 294 -40.81 16.11 46.25
N LYS A 295 -40.92 17.32 45.68
CA LYS A 295 -41.78 18.41 46.16
C LYS A 295 -43.29 18.09 46.08
N THR A 296 -43.67 16.96 45.46
CA THR A 296 -45.07 16.53 45.33
C THR A 296 -45.70 16.03 46.64
N ALA A 297 -44.88 15.57 47.61
CA ALA A 297 -45.35 14.81 48.77
C ALA A 297 -45.65 15.62 50.05
N ILE A 298 -45.40 16.94 50.07
CA ILE A 298 -45.18 17.68 51.33
C ILE A 298 -46.27 18.73 51.65
N LEU A 299 -47.26 18.95 50.78
CA LEU A 299 -48.32 19.92 51.07
C LEU A 299 -49.38 19.36 52.03
N PRO A 300 -49.78 20.09 53.10
CA PRO A 300 -50.86 19.68 54.00
C PRO A 300 -52.13 19.29 53.22
N SER A 301 -52.75 18.17 53.58
CA SER A 301 -53.89 17.60 52.85
C SER A 301 -55.09 18.55 52.72
N GLU A 302 -55.29 19.49 53.65
CA GLU A 302 -56.29 20.56 53.54
C GLU A 302 -56.01 21.56 52.42
N LEU A 303 -54.76 22.02 52.29
CA LEU A 303 -54.35 22.94 51.21
C LEU A 303 -54.48 22.26 49.85
N MET A 304 -54.07 20.99 49.75
CA MET A 304 -54.20 20.20 48.53
C MET A 304 -55.66 20.01 48.11
N ASN A 305 -56.55 19.71 49.07
CA ASN A 305 -57.98 19.55 48.81
C ASN A 305 -58.65 20.86 48.38
N ASN A 306 -58.29 21.99 48.99
CA ASN A 306 -58.80 23.30 48.59
C ASN A 306 -58.29 23.72 47.20
N PHE A 307 -57.01 23.47 46.89
CA PHE A 307 -56.46 23.72 45.57
C PHE A 307 -57.18 22.89 44.50
N LYS A 308 -57.29 21.57 44.68
CA LYS A 308 -58.02 20.68 43.75
C LYS A 308 -59.49 21.08 43.57
N LYS A 309 -60.15 21.54 44.63
CA LYS A 309 -61.55 21.99 44.60
C LYS A 309 -61.74 23.28 43.79
N ASN A 310 -60.78 24.20 43.84
CA ASN A 310 -60.81 25.44 43.08
C ASN A 310 -60.29 25.26 41.65
N TRP A 311 -59.35 24.34 41.42
CA TRP A 311 -58.81 24.01 40.10
C TRP A 311 -59.88 23.44 39.15
N LYS A 312 -60.75 22.56 39.65
CA LYS A 312 -61.87 21.98 38.87
C LYS A 312 -63.04 22.94 38.61
N LYS A 313 -63.03 24.15 39.18
CA LYS A 313 -64.10 25.15 39.02
C LYS A 313 -63.85 26.14 37.87
N ASN A 314 -62.64 26.15 37.32
CA ASN A 314 -62.26 26.89 36.12
C ASN A 314 -62.05 25.91 34.96
#